data_AF-A0A0K6IBZ4-F1
#
_entry.id   AF-A0A0K6IBZ4-F1
#
_cell.length_a   1.000
_cell.length_b   1.000
_cell.length_c   1.000
_cell.angle_alpha   90.00
_cell.angle_beta   90.00
_cell.angle_gamma   90.00
#
_symmetry.space_group_name_H-M   'P 1'
#
loop_
_entity.id
_entity.type
_entity.pdbx_description
1 polymer ?
#
loop_
_entity_poly.entity_id
_entity_poly.type
_entity_poly.pdbx_seq_one_letter_code
_entity_poly.pdbx_strand_id
1 'polypeptide(L)'
;MTIALPASRPERVRMRRRRNLAATLALVPTALIVLVVFVGCLLWTIRLSFTSSKLLPVLDWVGLQQYFRLFANERFLLSVENIAVFGLLFIAGCLILGFLLAIFIDQNVRGEAVFRT
;
A
#
# COMPACT_ATOMS: atom_id res chain seq x y z
N MET A 1 37.35 53.56 7.28
CA MET A 1 37.61 52.12 7.45
C MET A 1 36.40 51.36 6.95
N THR A 2 36.42 50.93 5.69
CA THR A 2 35.28 50.32 5.00
C THR A 2 35.47 48.82 5.03
N ILE A 3 34.67 48.12 5.82
CA ILE A 3 34.71 46.65 5.93
C ILE A 3 33.94 46.09 4.74
N ALA A 4 34.66 45.47 3.79
CA ALA A 4 34.04 44.75 2.69
C ALA A 4 33.40 43.46 3.22
N LEU A 5 32.09 43.31 3.02
CA LEU A 5 31.34 42.10 3.34
C LEU A 5 31.69 40.99 2.33
N PRO A 6 31.96 39.75 2.77
CA PRO A 6 32.20 38.64 1.86
C PRO A 6 30.89 38.22 1.17
N ALA A 7 30.87 38.28 -0.15
CA ALA A 7 29.78 37.81 -0.99
C ALA A 7 29.44 36.33 -0.71
N SER A 8 28.16 36.07 -0.41
CA SER A 8 27.61 34.75 -0.15
C SER A 8 27.69 33.83 -1.38
N ARG A 9 28.28 32.63 -1.20
CA ARG A 9 28.54 31.62 -2.24
C ARG A 9 27.26 30.95 -2.77
N PRO A 10 27.10 30.77 -4.10
CA PRO A 10 25.96 30.06 -4.71
C PRO A 10 26.09 28.51 -4.69
N GLU A 11 27.00 27.91 -3.92
CA GLU A 11 27.33 26.47 -4.04
C GLU A 11 26.31 25.49 -3.45
N ARG A 12 25.41 25.93 -2.55
CA ARG A 12 24.50 25.00 -1.83
C ARG A 12 23.42 24.38 -2.72
N VAL A 13 23.05 25.02 -3.84
CA VAL A 13 21.96 24.55 -4.71
C VAL A 13 22.42 23.40 -5.63
N ARG A 14 23.66 23.42 -6.10
CA ARG A 14 24.18 22.43 -7.06
C ARG A 14 24.43 21.06 -6.43
N MET A 15 24.85 21.01 -5.16
CA MET A 15 25.04 19.75 -4.44
C MET A 15 23.72 19.01 -4.16
N ARG A 16 22.62 19.73 -3.88
CA ARG A 16 21.31 19.11 -3.62
C ARG A 16 20.77 18.37 -4.83
N ARG A 17 20.95 18.92 -6.04
CA ARG A 17 20.48 18.32 -7.31
C ARG A 17 21.29 17.08 -7.72
N ARG A 18 22.62 17.09 -7.51
CA ARG A 18 23.49 15.92 -7.77
C ARG A 18 23.25 14.78 -6.77
N ARG A 19 22.98 15.09 -5.50
CA ARG A 19 22.64 14.07 -4.50
C ARG A 19 21.32 13.36 -4.82
N ASN A 20 20.34 14.09 -5.38
CA ASN A 20 19.09 13.50 -5.84
C ASN A 20 19.29 12.55 -7.03
N LEU A 21 20.17 12.90 -7.99
CA LEU A 21 20.46 12.02 -9.13
C LEU A 21 21.18 10.73 -8.73
N ALA A 22 22.16 10.81 -7.82
CA ALA A 22 22.84 9.63 -7.29
C ALA A 22 21.90 8.73 -6.47
N ALA A 23 21.04 9.33 -5.64
CA ALA A 23 20.02 8.59 -4.89
C ALA A 23 18.96 7.96 -5.81
N THR A 24 18.52 8.67 -6.87
CA THR A 24 17.60 8.12 -7.86
C THR A 24 18.25 6.97 -8.63
N LEU A 25 19.49 7.10 -9.10
CA LEU A 25 20.19 6.00 -9.79
C LEU A 25 20.36 4.76 -8.91
N ALA A 26 20.61 4.94 -7.61
CA ALA A 26 20.71 3.83 -6.67
C ALA A 26 19.37 3.12 -6.42
N LEU A 27 18.24 3.85 -6.53
CA LEU A 27 16.89 3.29 -6.37
C LEU A 27 16.32 2.67 -7.64
N VAL A 28 16.79 3.09 -8.83
CA VAL A 28 16.36 2.54 -10.13
C VAL A 28 16.44 1.01 -10.21
N PRO A 29 17.55 0.32 -9.83
CA PRO A 29 17.62 -1.13 -9.95
C PRO A 29 16.60 -1.83 -9.05
N THR A 30 16.43 -1.36 -7.81
CA THR A 30 15.44 -1.93 -6.88
C THR A 30 14.01 -1.70 -7.39
N ALA A 31 13.71 -0.48 -7.85
CA ALA A 31 12.41 -0.15 -8.42
C ALA A 31 12.11 -0.96 -9.69
N LEU A 32 13.12 -1.19 -10.54
CA LEU A 32 12.99 -1.98 -11.76
C LEU A 32 12.75 -3.46 -11.45
N ILE A 33 13.45 -4.03 -10.46
CA ILE A 33 13.20 -5.40 -10.02
C ILE A 33 11.77 -5.54 -9.48
N VAL A 34 11.34 -4.62 -8.62
CA VAL A 34 9.96 -4.62 -8.09
C VAL A 34 8.96 -4.50 -9.24
N LEU A 35 9.17 -3.59 -10.19
CA LEU A 35 8.25 -3.40 -11.29
C LEU A 35 8.19 -4.63 -12.19
N VAL A 36 9.33 -5.18 -12.62
CA VAL A 36 9.38 -6.33 -13.54
C VAL A 36 8.83 -7.59 -12.88
N VAL A 37 9.24 -7.89 -11.64
CA VAL A 37 8.81 -9.11 -10.96
C VAL A 37 7.35 -8.99 -10.55
N PHE A 38 6.96 -7.89 -9.91
CA PHE A 38 5.60 -7.75 -9.37
C PHE A 38 4.57 -7.56 -10.48
N VAL A 39 4.82 -6.65 -11.43
CA VAL A 39 3.91 -6.43 -12.57
C VAL A 39 3.97 -7.62 -13.52
N GLY A 40 5.14 -8.21 -13.76
CA GLY A 40 5.29 -9.39 -14.60
C GLY A 40 4.52 -10.60 -14.06
N CYS A 41 4.66 -10.92 -12.77
CA CYS A 41 3.90 -11.98 -12.12
C CYS A 41 2.39 -11.69 -12.11
N LEU A 42 1.99 -10.43 -11.93
CA LEU A 42 0.58 -10.03 -11.98
C LEU A 42 0.00 -10.20 -13.39
N LEU A 43 0.70 -9.75 -14.43
CA LEU A 43 0.31 -9.94 -15.82
C LEU A 43 0.23 -11.43 -16.20
N TRP A 44 1.18 -12.24 -15.72
CA TRP A 44 1.15 -13.69 -15.92
C TRP A 44 -0.05 -14.35 -15.23
N THR A 45 -0.35 -13.93 -14.00
CA THR A 45 -1.52 -14.41 -13.23
C THR A 45 -2.83 -14.02 -13.93
N ILE A 46 -2.93 -12.78 -14.43
CA ILE A 46 -4.09 -12.32 -15.21
C ILE A 46 -4.24 -13.17 -16.48
N ARG A 47 -3.15 -13.41 -17.22
CA ARG A 47 -3.19 -14.25 -18.42
C ARG A 47 -3.68 -15.67 -18.11
N LEU A 48 -3.17 -16.27 -17.02
CA LEU A 48 -3.62 -17.58 -16.56
C LEU A 48 -5.09 -17.58 -16.12
N SER A 49 -5.58 -16.49 -15.54
CA SER A 49 -6.97 -16.38 -15.08
C SER A 49 -8.00 -16.45 -16.22
N PHE A 50 -7.59 -16.23 -17.48
CA PHE A 50 -8.43 -16.42 -18.66
C PHE A 50 -8.41 -17.87 -19.22
N THR A 51 -7.60 -18.76 -18.63
CA THR A 51 -7.50 -20.17 -19.03
C THR A 51 -8.42 -21.03 -18.16
N SER A 52 -9.05 -22.04 -18.75
CA SER A 52 -10.03 -22.90 -18.08
C SER A 52 -9.45 -23.60 -16.85
N SER A 53 -10.03 -23.36 -15.66
CA SER A 53 -9.70 -24.10 -14.44
C SER A 53 -10.68 -25.26 -14.26
N LYS A 54 -10.24 -26.48 -14.56
CA LYS A 54 -10.86 -27.76 -14.18
C LYS A 54 -9.81 -28.62 -13.47
N LEU A 55 -10.25 -29.55 -12.61
CA LEU A 55 -9.40 -30.53 -11.90
C LEU A 55 -8.51 -31.38 -12.82
N LEU A 56 -8.85 -31.46 -14.11
CA LEU A 56 -8.02 -32.02 -15.18
C LEU A 56 -7.70 -30.91 -16.18
N PRO A 57 -6.43 -30.73 -16.57
CA PRO A 57 -6.02 -29.66 -17.47
C PRO A 57 -6.52 -29.96 -18.88
N VAL A 58 -7.51 -29.18 -19.32
CA VAL A 58 -7.92 -29.11 -20.72
C VAL A 58 -7.62 -27.68 -21.13
N LEU A 59 -6.69 -27.51 -22.08
CA LEU A 59 -6.18 -26.20 -22.52
C LEU A 59 -7.20 -25.52 -23.44
N ASP A 60 -8.38 -25.23 -22.89
CA ASP A 60 -9.44 -24.51 -23.60
C ASP A 60 -9.34 -23.02 -23.24
N TRP A 61 -9.19 -22.18 -24.27
CA TRP A 61 -9.29 -20.73 -24.17
C TRP A 61 -10.77 -20.35 -24.01
N VAL A 62 -11.25 -20.33 -22.76
CA VAL A 62 -12.66 -20.09 -22.41
C VAL A 62 -12.97 -18.59 -22.22
N GLY A 63 -11.94 -17.73 -22.15
CA GLY A 63 -12.10 -16.28 -22.05
C GLY A 63 -12.87 -15.87 -20.79
N LEU A 64 -13.91 -15.03 -20.94
CA LEU A 64 -14.69 -14.49 -19.83
C LEU A 64 -15.81 -15.41 -19.31
N GLN A 65 -16.10 -16.52 -19.98
CA GLN A 65 -17.23 -17.39 -19.63
C GLN A 65 -17.06 -18.05 -18.25
N GLN A 66 -15.82 -18.27 -17.82
CA GLN A 66 -15.48 -18.75 -16.48
C GLN A 66 -15.92 -17.78 -15.37
N TYR A 67 -15.81 -16.47 -15.62
CA TYR A 67 -16.23 -15.44 -14.66
C TYR A 67 -17.75 -15.41 -14.53
N PHE A 68 -18.51 -15.44 -15.64
CA PHE A 68 -19.97 -15.51 -15.58
C PHE A 68 -20.47 -16.72 -14.81
N ARG A 69 -19.84 -17.88 -14.98
CA ARG A 69 -20.17 -19.10 -14.21
C ARG A 69 -19.84 -18.96 -12.73
N LEU A 70 -18.75 -18.28 -12.39
CA LEU A 70 -18.36 -18.03 -11.00
C LEU A 70 -19.33 -17.07 -10.30
N PHE A 71 -19.69 -15.97 -10.96
CA PHE A 71 -20.65 -14.99 -10.42
C PHE A 71 -22.09 -15.54 -10.37
N ALA A 72 -22.45 -16.48 -11.23
CA ALA A 72 -23.74 -17.19 -11.16
C ALA A 72 -23.77 -18.26 -10.05
N ASN A 73 -22.66 -18.55 -9.38
CA ASN A 73 -22.60 -19.55 -8.32
C ASN A 73 -22.98 -18.92 -6.97
N GLU A 74 -24.09 -19.37 -6.40
CA GLU A 74 -24.59 -18.89 -5.10
C GLU A 74 -23.54 -18.98 -3.98
N ARG A 75 -22.72 -20.04 -3.97
CA ARG A 75 -21.66 -20.21 -2.95
C ARG A 75 -20.58 -19.15 -3.07
N PHE A 76 -20.27 -18.72 -4.29
CA PHE A 76 -19.29 -17.66 -4.52
C PHE A 76 -19.83 -16.32 -4.03
N LEU A 77 -21.09 -16.01 -4.35
CA LEU A 77 -21.75 -14.78 -3.89
C LEU A 77 -21.83 -14.72 -2.36
N LEU A 78 -22.25 -15.80 -1.71
CA LEU A 78 -22.27 -15.90 -0.25
C LEU A 78 -20.86 -15.72 0.36
N SER A 79 -19.83 -16.26 -0.30
CA SER A 79 -18.45 -16.10 0.17
C SER A 79 -17.97 -14.66 0.04
N VAL A 80 -18.32 -13.97 -1.05
CA VAL A 80 -17.99 -12.54 -1.25
C VAL A 80 -18.71 -11.68 -0.22
N GLU A 81 -19.99 -11.94 0.04
CA GLU A 81 -20.76 -11.24 1.08
C GLU A 81 -20.14 -11.43 2.47
N ASN A 82 -19.81 -12.67 2.84
CA ASN A 82 -19.16 -12.95 4.12
C ASN A 82 -17.82 -12.24 4.27
N ILE A 83 -16.98 -12.22 3.22
CA ILE A 83 -15.71 -11.50 3.23
C ILE A 83 -15.93 -9.99 3.37
N ALA A 84 -16.93 -9.44 2.68
CA ALA A 84 -17.26 -8.02 2.75
C ALA A 84 -17.73 -7.63 4.15
N VAL A 85 -18.67 -8.40 4.73
CA VAL A 85 -19.19 -8.16 6.08
C VAL A 85 -18.08 -8.31 7.12
N PHE A 86 -17.28 -9.38 7.05
CA PHE A 86 -16.15 -9.59 7.96
C PHE A 86 -15.11 -8.47 7.84
N GLY A 87 -14.73 -8.09 6.62
CA GLY A 87 -13.75 -7.03 6.38
C GLY A 87 -14.22 -5.68 6.90
N LEU A 88 -15.49 -5.33 6.68
CA LEU A 88 -16.08 -4.09 7.18
C LEU A 88 -16.11 -4.05 8.71
N LEU A 89 -16.60 -5.12 9.35
CA LEU A 89 -16.64 -5.23 10.80
C LEU A 89 -15.23 -5.20 11.42
N PHE A 90 -14.27 -5.85 10.77
CA PHE A 90 -12.88 -5.86 11.20
C PHE A 90 -12.26 -4.46 11.15
N ILE A 91 -12.40 -3.74 10.03
CA ILE A 91 -11.88 -2.37 9.89
C ILE A 91 -12.54 -1.45 10.93
N ALA A 92 -13.87 -1.50 11.06
CA ALA A 92 -14.59 -0.71 12.04
C ALA A 92 -14.12 -1.02 13.48
N GLY A 93 -13.98 -2.30 13.82
CA GLY A 93 -13.47 -2.75 15.11
C GLY A 93 -12.06 -2.26 15.40
N CYS A 94 -11.13 -2.41 14.45
CA CYS A 94 -9.77 -1.91 14.59
C CYS A 94 -9.70 -0.39 14.76
N LEU A 95 -10.53 0.37 14.03
CA LEU A 95 -10.61 1.82 14.18
C LEU A 95 -11.14 2.20 15.56
N ILE A 96 -12.27 1.65 15.99
CA ILE A 96 -12.87 1.94 17.30
C ILE A 96 -11.87 1.63 18.42
N LEU A 97 -11.27 0.44 18.41
CA LEU A 97 -10.29 0.05 19.41
C LEU A 97 -9.03 0.93 19.36
N GLY A 98 -8.52 1.25 18.17
CA GLY A 98 -7.38 2.12 17.99
C GLY A 98 -7.64 3.54 18.51
N PHE A 99 -8.82 4.11 18.24
CA PHE A 99 -9.22 5.42 18.74
C PHE A 99 -9.43 5.40 20.26
N LEU A 100 -10.07 4.36 20.79
CA LEU A 100 -10.31 4.24 22.23
C LEU A 100 -8.98 4.15 23.00
N LEU A 101 -8.03 3.35 22.48
CA LEU A 101 -6.67 3.29 23.01
C LEU A 101 -5.95 4.64 22.91
N ALA A 102 -6.06 5.34 21.78
CA ALA A 102 -5.48 6.65 21.59
C ALA A 102 -6.03 7.68 22.59
N ILE A 103 -7.35 7.66 22.84
CA ILE A 103 -8.00 8.52 23.84
C ILE A 103 -7.49 8.20 25.24
N PHE A 104 -7.38 6.92 25.62
CA PHE A 104 -6.85 6.55 26.94
C PHE A 104 -5.41 7.06 27.16
N ILE A 105 -4.59 7.04 26.11
CA ILE A 105 -3.23 7.60 26.17
C ILE A 105 -3.27 9.13 26.30
N ASP A 106 -4.18 9.81 25.59
CA ASP A 106 -4.35 11.28 25.64
C ASP A 106 -4.82 11.77 27.03
N GLN A 107 -5.58 10.96 27.77
CA GLN A 107 -6.06 11.34 29.11
C GLN A 107 -4.96 11.33 30.20
N ASN A 108 -3.78 10.75 29.97
CA ASN A 108 -2.77 10.51 31.02
C ASN A 108 -1.99 11.77 31.50
N VAL A 109 -2.32 12.97 31.01
CA VAL A 109 -1.68 14.25 31.45
C VAL A 109 -2.67 15.17 32.22
N ARG A 110 -3.95 14.82 32.32
CA ARG A 110 -4.96 15.65 33.01
C ARG A 110 -5.08 15.40 34.53
N GLY A 111 -4.41 14.37 35.05
CA GLY A 111 -4.41 14.02 36.48
C GLY A 111 -3.43 14.80 37.36
N GLU A 112 -2.47 15.56 36.78
CA GLU A 112 -1.48 16.30 37.57
C GLU A 112 -2.09 17.46 38.39
N ALA A 113 -3.27 17.96 37.99
CA ALA A 113 -3.92 19.07 38.68
C ALA A 113 -4.48 18.69 40.06
N VAL A 114 -4.73 17.40 40.31
CA VAL A 114 -5.24 16.91 41.61
C VAL A 114 -4.08 16.66 42.60
N PHE A 115 -2.88 16.36 42.11
CA PHE A 115 -1.69 16.17 42.96
C PHE A 115 -0.95 17.48 43.28
N ARG A 116 -1.46 18.63 42.81
CA ARG A 116 -0.86 19.97 43.05
C ARG A 116 -1.62 20.83 44.08
N THR A 117 -2.59 20.28 44.80
CA THR A 117 -3.23 20.93 45.95
C THR A 117 -3.00 20.10 47.20
#